data_AF-A0A2D5ASD8-F1
#
_entry.id   AF-A0A2D5ASD8-F1
#
_cell.length_a   1.000
_cell.length_b   1.000
_cell.length_c   1.000
_cell.angle_alpha   90.00
_cell.angle_beta   90.00
_cell.angle_gamma   90.00
#
_symmetry.space_group_name_H-M   'P 1'
#
loop_
_entity.id
_entity.type
_entity.pdbx_description
1 polymer ?
#
loop_
_entity_poly.entity_id
_entity_poly.type
_entity_poly.pdbx_seq_one_letter_code
_entity_poly.pdbx_strand_id
1 'polypeptide(L)'
;MGDEGDRPLATAPSLRNAGHGKARVDGRVPELPVATDLRKAMNLDARRILSTLPVLLLATGATAAQGDPLGWKCLTAREGLASETFAGGCPTAGSCDVPAVRDAYLTTPETPIRWFKVHLIVFRADNGSDPAETPADIDGQMATLNLDYLPHDIQFTYTWEYVDDSTWRYDNGASALMKDQNAQDPMNQCNIFINNLGGGVGTFPWSSSALTNQGGIVIGRTYFSPVHHVLTHEMGHNLGLWHTHHGVEEVSFCGPCYERADGLNGDTTGDFADDTRPGPSNFGSCLPPGSTDSCSATPWGDTHRENYMSYGSGDGIACWERFSPKQAGRMHCWTTDVLSTWLDCTVGDDCNSNSISDHCDIRDGFSLDINGNFIPDECESVMATVTPYNGSAINLDTLDTSTVVVGASWTVNLMPQATRGAGAWVILVRSASTAGPILDLGLFLGLATSGVSELLVDPLSYIGDFSPTPHAGGGSTAMFSAPVPLNSSLVGNPWFAQAVVLGDLPAGAGILDPWFSSASGGVIGTF
;
A
#
# COMPACT_ATOMS: atom_id res chain seq x y z
N MET A 1 42.12 -44.08 -1.88
CA MET A 1 41.33 -44.54 -3.03
C MET A 1 39.96 -43.96 -2.81
N GLY A 2 39.72 -42.84 -3.49
CA GLY A 2 38.65 -41.89 -3.20
C GLY A 2 37.37 -42.21 -3.95
N ASP A 3 36.29 -41.67 -3.39
CA ASP A 3 34.88 -41.87 -3.68
C ASP A 3 34.34 -40.56 -4.29
N GLU A 4 33.66 -40.64 -5.44
CA GLU A 4 32.82 -39.61 -6.08
C GLU A 4 31.70 -40.40 -6.81
N GLY A 5 30.40 -40.11 -6.71
CA GLY A 5 29.71 -38.86 -6.38
C GLY A 5 28.69 -38.58 -7.49
N ASP A 6 27.47 -39.09 -7.33
CA ASP A 6 26.32 -38.91 -8.24
C ASP A 6 25.98 -37.42 -8.47
N ARG A 7 25.76 -37.04 -9.74
CA ARG A 7 25.13 -35.76 -10.14
C ARG A 7 23.79 -36.05 -10.84
N PRO A 8 22.68 -35.37 -10.50
CA PRO A 8 21.44 -35.50 -11.25
C PRO A 8 21.45 -34.63 -12.52
N LEU A 9 20.85 -35.18 -13.58
CA LEU A 9 20.69 -34.64 -14.92
C LEU A 9 19.74 -33.42 -14.96
N ALA A 10 20.13 -32.40 -15.73
CA ALA A 10 19.28 -31.27 -16.11
C ALA A 10 18.07 -31.76 -16.93
N THR A 11 16.87 -31.35 -16.54
CA THR A 11 15.61 -31.61 -17.26
C THR A 11 15.45 -30.66 -18.45
N ALA A 12 15.23 -31.22 -19.64
CA ALA A 12 14.96 -30.48 -20.88
C ALA A 12 13.53 -29.89 -20.91
N PRO A 13 13.27 -28.79 -21.67
CA PRO A 13 11.94 -28.21 -21.79
C PRO A 13 10.99 -29.14 -22.55
N SER A 14 9.75 -29.27 -22.08
CA SER A 14 8.71 -30.07 -22.75
C SER A 14 7.99 -29.26 -23.82
N LEU A 15 8.03 -29.71 -25.07
CA LEU A 15 7.22 -29.17 -26.16
C LEU A 15 5.75 -29.59 -25.98
N ARG A 16 4.84 -28.64 -25.74
CA ARG A 16 3.39 -28.89 -25.85
C ARG A 16 2.91 -28.49 -27.25
N ASN A 17 2.06 -29.33 -27.82
CA ASN A 17 1.50 -29.16 -29.15
C ASN A 17 0.00 -28.89 -29.00
N ALA A 18 -0.48 -27.69 -29.32
CA ALA A 18 -1.91 -27.39 -29.37
C ALA A 18 -2.24 -26.38 -30.47
N GLY A 19 -3.19 -26.77 -31.33
CA GLY A 19 -4.04 -25.95 -32.21
C GLY A 19 -3.45 -24.67 -32.82
N HIS A 20 -3.09 -24.74 -34.10
CA HIS A 20 -2.60 -23.64 -34.96
C HIS A 20 -1.13 -23.19 -34.75
N GLY A 21 -0.22 -24.17 -34.76
CA GLY A 21 0.93 -24.13 -35.66
C GLY A 21 2.14 -23.24 -35.34
N LYS A 22 2.49 -22.97 -34.07
CA LYS A 22 3.78 -22.36 -33.69
C LYS A 22 4.36 -23.04 -32.44
N ALA A 23 5.68 -23.22 -32.41
CA ALA A 23 6.37 -23.87 -31.29
C ALA A 23 6.47 -22.91 -30.09
N ARG A 24 6.23 -23.44 -28.89
CA ARG A 24 6.33 -22.72 -27.61
C ARG A 24 7.29 -23.42 -26.67
N VAL A 25 8.09 -22.65 -25.94
CA VAL A 25 9.08 -23.15 -24.97
C VAL A 25 8.97 -22.35 -23.68
N ASP A 26 8.67 -23.02 -22.57
CA ASP A 26 8.38 -22.38 -21.28
C ASP A 26 9.59 -22.32 -20.35
N GLY A 27 9.66 -21.27 -19.54
CA GLY A 27 10.58 -21.11 -18.42
C GLY A 27 9.86 -20.66 -17.14
N ARG A 28 10.37 -21.10 -15.99
CA ARG A 28 9.92 -20.66 -14.66
C ARG A 28 11.15 -20.39 -13.80
N VAL A 29 11.20 -19.24 -13.15
CA VAL A 29 12.22 -18.92 -12.15
C VAL A 29 11.61 -19.03 -10.76
N PRO A 30 12.29 -19.63 -9.77
CA PRO A 30 11.82 -19.67 -8.39
C PRO A 30 11.77 -18.25 -7.81
N GLU A 31 10.89 -18.06 -6.83
CA GLU A 31 10.75 -16.86 -6.00
C GLU A 31 12.11 -16.18 -5.73
N LEU A 32 12.20 -14.89 -6.07
CA LEU A 32 13.25 -14.02 -5.52
C LEU A 32 13.17 -14.16 -3.98
N PRO A 33 14.31 -14.24 -3.27
CA PRO A 33 14.30 -14.48 -1.83
C PRO A 33 13.37 -13.49 -1.12
N VAL A 34 12.44 -14.08 -0.37
CA VAL A 34 11.41 -13.47 0.48
C VAL A 34 11.77 -12.04 0.91
N ALA A 35 10.98 -11.08 0.42
CA ALA A 35 11.22 -9.64 0.51
C ALA A 35 11.20 -9.06 1.94
N THR A 36 10.77 -9.84 2.94
CA THR A 36 10.74 -9.41 4.34
C THR A 36 12.14 -9.06 4.89
N ASP A 37 13.22 -9.63 4.35
CA ASP A 37 14.60 -9.31 4.77
C ASP A 37 15.17 -8.05 4.08
N LEU A 38 14.74 -7.73 2.85
CA LEU A 38 15.20 -6.53 2.13
C LEU A 38 14.57 -5.24 2.69
N ARG A 39 13.31 -5.30 3.16
CA ARG A 39 12.64 -4.15 3.81
C ARG A 39 13.37 -3.69 5.08
N LYS A 40 13.86 -4.64 5.89
CA LYS A 40 14.69 -4.35 7.08
C LYS A 40 16.08 -3.79 6.71
N ALA A 41 16.66 -4.23 5.59
CA ALA A 41 17.93 -3.71 5.10
C ALA A 41 17.81 -2.30 4.49
N MET A 42 16.68 -1.96 3.87
CA MET A 42 16.44 -0.66 3.24
C MET A 42 16.02 0.45 4.24
N ASN A 43 15.54 0.08 5.44
CA ASN A 43 15.11 1.01 6.50
C ASN A 43 16.26 1.62 7.35
N LEU A 44 17.51 1.22 7.13
CA LEU A 44 18.68 1.92 7.69
C LEU A 44 19.57 2.44 6.55
N ASP A 45 19.52 3.75 6.29
CA ASP A 45 20.58 4.53 5.62
C ASP A 45 21.07 4.07 4.22
N ALA A 46 20.35 3.19 3.52
CA ALA A 46 20.77 2.66 2.22
C ALA A 46 20.42 3.56 1.01
N ARG A 47 19.82 4.75 1.20
CA ARG A 47 19.56 5.75 0.14
C ARG A 47 20.84 6.29 -0.54
N ARG A 48 22.04 5.87 -0.10
CA ARG A 48 23.34 6.28 -0.66
C ARG A 48 24.25 5.13 -1.12
N ILE A 49 23.93 3.86 -0.82
CA ILE A 49 24.92 2.77 -0.98
C ILE A 49 24.77 2.05 -2.32
N LEU A 50 23.55 1.89 -2.86
CA LEU A 50 23.34 1.23 -4.16
C LEU A 50 23.76 2.08 -5.37
N SER A 51 23.88 3.40 -5.23
CA SER A 51 24.42 4.29 -6.28
C SER A 51 25.95 4.34 -6.33
N THR A 52 26.66 3.49 -5.56
CA THR A 52 28.14 3.55 -5.43
C THR A 52 28.87 2.24 -5.76
N LEU A 53 28.16 1.19 -6.22
CA LEU A 53 28.83 0.03 -6.79
C LEU A 53 29.37 0.38 -8.18
N PRO A 54 30.69 0.35 -8.41
CA PRO A 54 31.23 0.67 -9.72
C PRO A 54 30.90 -0.48 -10.67
N VAL A 55 29.89 -0.26 -11.53
CA VAL A 55 29.73 -1.04 -12.76
C VAL A 55 30.99 -0.78 -13.59
N LEU A 56 31.81 -1.81 -13.74
CA LEU A 56 33.04 -1.78 -14.51
C LEU A 56 32.69 -1.52 -15.98
N LEU A 57 32.79 -0.26 -16.38
CA LEU A 57 32.50 0.25 -17.71
C LEU A 57 33.51 -0.29 -18.71
N LEU A 58 33.15 -1.33 -19.47
CA LEU A 58 33.80 -1.64 -20.76
C LEU A 58 33.04 -0.88 -21.85
N ALA A 59 33.33 0.42 -21.95
CA ALA A 59 32.92 1.22 -23.09
C ALA A 59 33.77 0.84 -24.30
N THR A 60 33.21 0.03 -25.21
CA THR A 60 33.62 0.05 -26.62
C THR A 60 32.57 0.82 -27.39
N GLY A 61 32.97 1.97 -27.92
CA GLY A 61 32.08 2.99 -28.47
C GLY A 61 31.18 2.49 -29.59
N ALA A 62 29.89 2.80 -29.46
CA ALA A 62 28.99 2.98 -30.58
C ALA A 62 28.61 4.47 -30.61
N THR A 63 29.00 5.14 -31.67
CA THR A 63 28.72 6.54 -31.94
C THR A 63 27.22 6.76 -32.13
N ALA A 64 26.66 7.72 -31.40
CA ALA A 64 25.34 8.29 -31.66
C ALA A 64 25.28 8.90 -33.06
N ALA A 65 24.30 8.48 -33.86
CA ALA A 65 23.55 9.30 -34.81
C ALA A 65 22.73 8.40 -35.76
N GLN A 66 21.43 8.28 -35.51
CA GLN A 66 20.42 8.34 -36.57
C GLN A 66 19.09 8.68 -35.92
N GLY A 67 18.53 9.85 -36.27
CA GLY A 67 17.22 10.28 -35.80
C GLY A 67 16.15 9.27 -36.26
N ASP A 68 15.24 8.96 -35.34
CA ASP A 68 14.08 8.12 -35.62
C ASP A 68 13.15 8.86 -36.61
N PRO A 69 12.92 8.32 -37.82
CA PRO A 69 12.08 8.96 -38.83
C PRO A 69 10.57 8.84 -38.57
N LEU A 70 10.13 8.18 -37.49
CA LEU A 70 8.72 7.77 -37.36
C LEU A 70 7.91 8.49 -36.28
N GLY A 71 8.51 9.25 -35.35
CA GLY A 71 7.75 10.15 -34.47
C GLY A 71 6.72 9.48 -33.55
N TRP A 72 6.98 8.27 -33.09
CA TRP A 72 6.12 7.57 -32.12
C TRP A 72 6.54 7.98 -30.71
N LYS A 73 5.70 8.80 -30.06
CA LYS A 73 5.70 9.00 -28.61
C LYS A 73 5.08 7.76 -27.96
N CYS A 74 5.26 7.47 -26.67
CA CYS A 74 4.39 6.47 -26.02
C CYS A 74 2.94 6.97 -26.18
N LEU A 75 2.16 6.27 -27.00
CA LEU A 75 0.82 6.67 -27.40
C LEU A 75 -0.18 5.95 -26.51
N THR A 76 -0.98 6.70 -25.75
CA THR A 76 -2.16 6.16 -25.07
C THR A 76 -3.25 5.89 -26.11
N ALA A 77 -3.51 4.62 -26.39
CA ALA A 77 -4.67 4.22 -27.19
C ALA A 77 -5.94 4.35 -26.32
N ARG A 78 -6.83 5.26 -26.73
CA ARG A 78 -8.10 5.59 -26.07
C ARG A 78 -9.15 4.53 -26.37
N GLU A 79 -9.50 3.67 -25.41
CA GLU A 79 -10.72 2.85 -25.47
C GLU A 79 -11.53 2.89 -24.16
N GLY A 80 -12.75 3.44 -24.26
CA GLY A 80 -13.90 3.16 -23.38
C GLY A 80 -13.95 3.86 -22.02
N LEU A 81 -14.63 5.01 -21.92
CA LEU A 81 -15.01 5.64 -20.64
C LEU A 81 -16.43 5.22 -20.23
N ALA A 82 -16.58 4.70 -19.01
CA ALA A 82 -17.82 4.80 -18.23
C ALA A 82 -17.58 5.84 -17.13
N SER A 83 -18.21 7.02 -17.24
CA SER A 83 -17.83 8.21 -16.45
C SER A 83 -18.72 8.48 -15.24
N GLU A 84 -18.12 8.82 -14.10
CA GLU A 84 -18.69 9.79 -13.17
C GLU A 84 -18.08 11.17 -13.46
N THR A 85 -18.94 12.15 -13.75
CA THR A 85 -18.53 13.53 -14.03
C THR A 85 -18.57 14.37 -12.76
N PHE A 86 -17.41 14.86 -12.30
CA PHE A 86 -17.38 15.96 -11.34
C PHE A 86 -17.79 17.27 -12.04
N ALA A 87 -18.48 18.14 -11.30
CA ALA A 87 -19.00 19.41 -11.81
C ALA A 87 -17.85 20.33 -12.27
N GLY A 88 -17.47 20.26 -13.55
CA GLY A 88 -16.35 21.03 -14.07
C GLY A 88 -15.69 20.56 -15.38
N GLY A 89 -15.94 19.33 -15.86
CA GLY A 89 -15.78 19.02 -17.30
C GLY A 89 -14.50 18.30 -17.79
N CYS A 90 -13.97 17.33 -17.04
CA CYS A 90 -13.11 16.28 -17.59
C CYS A 90 -13.55 14.93 -16.99
N PRO A 91 -13.70 13.86 -17.78
CA PRO A 91 -14.16 12.58 -17.27
C PRO A 91 -13.08 11.94 -16.39
N THR A 92 -13.50 11.41 -15.24
CA THR A 92 -12.69 10.45 -14.49
C THR A 92 -12.77 9.09 -15.17
N ALA A 93 -11.76 8.26 -14.96
CA ALA A 93 -11.70 6.89 -15.45
C ALA A 93 -12.38 5.89 -14.50
N GLY A 94 -12.45 6.22 -13.19
CA GLY A 94 -13.22 5.47 -12.20
C GLY A 94 -13.04 6.02 -10.78
N SER A 95 -13.50 5.24 -9.79
CA SER A 95 -13.52 5.64 -8.37
C SER A 95 -12.13 5.96 -7.81
N CYS A 96 -11.08 5.31 -8.31
CA CYS A 96 -9.69 5.53 -7.89
C CYS A 96 -9.09 6.88 -8.34
N ASP A 97 -9.80 7.66 -9.17
CA ASP A 97 -9.43 9.05 -9.47
C ASP A 97 -10.00 10.04 -8.43
N VAL A 98 -10.86 9.56 -7.53
CA VAL A 98 -11.41 10.37 -6.43
C VAL A 98 -10.41 10.40 -5.28
N PRO A 99 -9.95 11.59 -4.82
CA PRO A 99 -8.98 11.69 -3.74
C PRO A 99 -9.31 10.90 -2.49
N ALA A 100 -10.55 10.99 -1.99
CA ALA A 100 -10.97 10.29 -0.79
C ALA A 100 -10.92 8.76 -0.94
N VAL A 101 -11.12 8.23 -2.15
CA VAL A 101 -11.02 6.80 -2.44
C VAL A 101 -9.55 6.41 -2.56
N ARG A 102 -8.78 7.10 -3.41
CA ARG A 102 -7.34 6.87 -3.59
C ARG A 102 -6.57 6.94 -2.26
N ASP A 103 -6.86 7.94 -1.44
CA ASP A 103 -6.10 8.20 -0.21
C ASP A 103 -6.34 7.16 0.87
N ALA A 104 -7.43 6.38 0.78
CA ALA A 104 -7.66 5.21 1.60
C ALA A 104 -6.69 4.05 1.28
N TYR A 105 -5.98 4.12 0.15
CA TYR A 105 -5.01 3.11 -0.30
C TYR A 105 -3.55 3.59 -0.19
N LEU A 106 -3.28 4.73 0.47
CA LEU A 106 -1.89 5.16 0.74
C LEU A 106 -1.17 4.12 1.61
N THR A 107 0.05 3.77 1.22
CA THR A 107 0.82 2.75 1.93
C THR A 107 1.55 3.32 3.15
N THR A 108 1.70 2.49 4.17
CA THR A 108 2.45 2.76 5.40
C THR A 108 3.61 1.74 5.51
N PRO A 109 4.57 1.95 6.43
CA PRO A 109 5.61 0.95 6.70
C PRO A 109 5.09 -0.42 7.16
N GLU A 110 3.82 -0.53 7.51
CA GLU A 110 3.14 -1.76 7.90
C GLU A 110 2.39 -2.41 6.73
N THR A 111 2.09 -1.66 5.66
CA THR A 111 1.38 -2.20 4.49
C THR A 111 2.10 -3.45 3.96
N PRO A 112 1.36 -4.56 3.73
CA PRO A 112 1.93 -5.78 3.18
C PRO A 112 2.18 -5.65 1.68
N ILE A 113 3.17 -6.40 1.18
CA ILE A 113 3.52 -6.42 -0.25
C ILE A 113 2.43 -7.15 -1.03
N ARG A 114 1.95 -6.53 -2.12
CA ARG A 114 1.06 -7.15 -3.10
C ARG A 114 1.88 -7.79 -4.22
N TRP A 115 1.65 -9.09 -4.43
CA TRP A 115 2.32 -9.86 -5.47
C TRP A 115 1.43 -9.98 -6.70
N PHE A 116 1.94 -9.59 -7.87
CA PHE A 116 1.21 -9.66 -9.14
C PHE A 116 1.81 -10.71 -10.06
N LYS A 117 0.94 -11.48 -10.72
CA LYS A 117 1.34 -12.44 -11.74
C LYS A 117 1.59 -11.73 -13.07
N VAL A 118 2.76 -12.00 -13.64
CA VAL A 118 3.18 -11.54 -14.95
C VAL A 118 3.54 -12.73 -15.83
N HIS A 119 3.18 -12.68 -17.11
CA HIS A 119 3.60 -13.66 -18.10
C HIS A 119 4.25 -12.96 -19.30
N LEU A 120 5.51 -13.28 -19.56
CA LEU A 120 6.28 -12.70 -20.65
C LEU A 120 6.23 -13.59 -21.89
N ILE A 121 5.79 -13.03 -23.00
CA ILE A 121 5.68 -13.67 -24.30
C ILE A 121 6.77 -13.10 -25.18
N VAL A 122 7.83 -13.89 -25.39
CA VAL A 122 9.06 -13.43 -26.04
C VAL A 122 9.12 -13.99 -27.45
N PHE A 123 8.99 -13.12 -28.44
CA PHE A 123 9.01 -13.57 -29.83
C PHE A 123 10.43 -13.88 -30.30
N ARG A 124 10.55 -14.87 -31.18
CA ARG A 124 11.80 -15.23 -31.89
C ARG A 124 11.48 -15.62 -33.32
N ALA A 125 12.48 -15.72 -34.19
CA ALA A 125 12.26 -16.15 -35.57
C ALA A 125 11.63 -17.56 -35.62
N ASP A 126 10.94 -17.90 -36.71
CA ASP A 126 10.18 -19.16 -36.87
C ASP A 126 11.03 -20.44 -36.69
N ASN A 127 12.35 -20.33 -36.84
CA ASN A 127 13.30 -21.42 -36.65
C ASN A 127 13.86 -21.51 -35.22
N GLY A 128 13.32 -20.72 -34.29
CA GLY A 128 13.77 -20.62 -32.91
C GLY A 128 15.03 -19.76 -32.68
N SER A 129 15.55 -19.11 -33.73
CA SER A 129 16.72 -18.20 -33.62
C SER A 129 16.32 -16.74 -33.39
N ASP A 130 17.30 -15.88 -33.09
CA ASP A 130 17.10 -14.44 -32.87
C ASP A 130 15.93 -14.12 -31.92
N PRO A 131 15.98 -14.59 -30.66
CA PRO A 131 14.99 -14.20 -29.67
C PRO A 131 15.05 -12.69 -29.44
N ALA A 132 13.89 -12.09 -29.20
CA ALA A 132 13.82 -10.69 -28.80
C ALA A 132 14.71 -10.46 -27.58
N GLU A 133 14.63 -11.35 -26.59
CA GLU A 133 15.42 -11.31 -25.36
C GLU A 133 15.92 -12.67 -24.88
N THR A 134 17.00 -12.66 -24.09
CA THR A 134 17.57 -13.87 -23.47
C THR A 134 16.96 -14.13 -22.08
N PRO A 135 17.03 -15.36 -21.54
CA PRO A 135 16.55 -15.62 -20.19
C PRO A 135 17.25 -14.75 -19.13
N ALA A 136 18.54 -14.46 -19.31
CA ALA A 136 19.28 -13.61 -18.38
C ALA A 136 18.80 -12.15 -18.40
N ASP A 137 18.44 -11.63 -19.57
CA ASP A 137 17.90 -10.28 -19.71
C ASP A 137 16.46 -10.19 -19.17
N ILE A 138 15.65 -11.25 -19.36
CA ILE A 138 14.33 -11.40 -18.72
C ILE A 138 14.45 -11.35 -17.20
N ASP A 139 15.31 -12.18 -16.62
CA ASP A 139 15.48 -12.25 -15.17
C ASP A 139 15.99 -10.91 -14.62
N GLY A 140 16.93 -10.27 -15.31
CA GLY A 140 17.49 -8.99 -14.90
C GLY A 140 16.49 -7.83 -15.04
N GLN A 141 15.69 -7.78 -16.10
CA GLN A 141 14.64 -6.76 -16.25
C GLN A 141 13.54 -6.93 -15.19
N MET A 142 13.14 -8.17 -14.87
CA MET A 142 12.16 -8.44 -13.82
C MET A 142 12.71 -8.13 -12.41
N ALA A 143 14.01 -8.29 -12.20
CA ALA A 143 14.66 -7.82 -10.98
C ALA A 143 14.59 -6.29 -10.85
N THR A 144 14.88 -5.56 -11.93
CA THR A 144 14.76 -4.08 -11.96
C THR A 144 13.32 -3.63 -11.72
N LEU A 145 12.34 -4.27 -12.37
CA LEU A 145 10.92 -3.96 -12.14
C LEU A 145 10.54 -4.15 -10.66
N ASN A 146 10.95 -5.27 -10.06
CA ASN A 146 10.70 -5.51 -8.64
C ASN A 146 11.40 -4.50 -7.73
N LEU A 147 12.60 -4.02 -8.09
CA LEU A 147 13.31 -3.00 -7.31
C LEU A 147 12.63 -1.63 -7.38
N ASP A 148 12.11 -1.25 -8.55
CA ASP A 148 11.44 0.03 -8.75
C ASP A 148 10.10 0.11 -7.99
N TYR A 149 9.38 -1.01 -7.88
CA TYR A 149 8.07 -1.08 -7.24
C TYR A 149 8.11 -1.46 -5.74
N LEU A 150 9.20 -2.06 -5.26
CA LEU A 150 9.34 -2.46 -3.85
C LEU A 150 9.11 -1.31 -2.84
N PRO A 151 9.57 -0.06 -3.08
CA PRO A 151 9.27 1.06 -2.18
C PRO A 151 7.78 1.42 -2.09
N HIS A 152 6.95 0.84 -2.95
CA HIS A 152 5.52 1.08 -3.09
C HIS A 152 4.72 -0.19 -2.79
N ASP A 153 5.30 -1.14 -2.03
CA ASP A 153 4.66 -2.36 -1.54
C ASP A 153 4.02 -3.22 -2.66
N ILE A 154 4.63 -3.21 -3.85
CA ILE A 154 4.23 -3.98 -5.02
C ILE A 154 5.42 -4.80 -5.51
N GLN A 155 5.17 -6.09 -5.80
CA GLN A 155 6.13 -6.98 -6.42
C GLN A 155 5.46 -7.89 -7.45
N PHE A 156 6.28 -8.55 -8.27
CA PHE A 156 5.83 -9.34 -9.42
C PHE A 156 6.44 -10.74 -9.39
N THR A 157 5.57 -11.75 -9.40
CA THR A 157 5.94 -13.10 -9.81
C THR A 157 5.84 -13.19 -11.33
N TYR A 158 6.68 -14.02 -11.95
CA TYR A 158 6.65 -14.15 -13.41
C TYR A 158 6.91 -15.55 -13.94
N THR A 159 6.34 -15.79 -15.11
CA THR A 159 6.65 -16.90 -15.99
C THR A 159 6.92 -16.35 -17.38
N TRP A 160 7.58 -17.13 -18.24
CA TRP A 160 7.83 -16.68 -19.60
C TRP A 160 7.82 -17.83 -20.61
N GLU A 161 7.55 -17.49 -21.86
CA GLU A 161 7.64 -18.42 -22.98
C GLU A 161 8.32 -17.78 -24.20
N TYR A 162 8.98 -18.62 -25.01
CA TYR A 162 9.32 -18.26 -26.38
C TYR A 162 8.20 -18.64 -27.33
N VAL A 163 7.90 -17.74 -28.27
CA VAL A 163 6.99 -17.99 -29.40
C VAL A 163 7.75 -17.85 -30.71
N ASP A 164 7.82 -18.95 -31.48
CA ASP A 164 8.49 -19.01 -32.78
C ASP A 164 7.59 -18.37 -33.84
N ASP A 165 7.79 -17.07 -34.08
CA ASP A 165 6.95 -16.26 -34.95
C ASP A 165 7.70 -15.07 -35.53
N SER A 166 8.25 -15.22 -36.74
CA SER A 166 8.98 -14.12 -37.40
C SER A 166 8.07 -12.91 -37.68
N THR A 167 6.75 -13.10 -37.82
CA THR A 167 5.82 -11.98 -38.01
C THR A 167 5.82 -11.11 -36.77
N TRP A 168 5.53 -11.68 -35.59
CA TRP A 168 5.46 -10.90 -34.36
C TRP A 168 6.83 -10.54 -33.79
N ARG A 169 7.90 -11.24 -34.17
CA ARG A 169 9.28 -10.87 -33.83
C ARG A 169 9.71 -9.55 -34.48
N TYR A 170 9.24 -9.23 -35.70
CA TYR A 170 9.73 -8.09 -36.49
C TYR A 170 8.65 -7.07 -36.89
N ASP A 171 7.36 -7.40 -36.83
CA ASP A 171 6.26 -6.45 -37.10
C ASP A 171 5.99 -5.56 -35.88
N ASN A 172 5.91 -4.26 -36.12
CA ASN A 172 5.68 -3.22 -35.11
C ASN A 172 4.30 -2.54 -35.23
N GLY A 173 3.44 -2.96 -36.16
CA GLY A 173 2.21 -2.22 -36.50
C GLY A 173 0.87 -2.89 -36.16
N ALA A 174 0.85 -4.20 -35.88
CA ALA A 174 -0.39 -4.97 -35.68
C ALA A 174 -0.50 -5.60 -34.27
N SER A 175 -0.27 -4.80 -33.24
CA SER A 175 -0.28 -5.24 -31.83
C SER A 175 -1.58 -5.95 -31.42
N ALA A 176 -2.75 -5.50 -31.92
CA ALA A 176 -4.03 -6.12 -31.59
C ALA A 176 -4.15 -7.58 -32.06
N LEU A 177 -3.72 -7.89 -33.29
CA LEU A 177 -3.76 -9.26 -33.81
C LEU A 177 -2.74 -10.17 -33.11
N MET A 178 -1.56 -9.64 -32.83
CA MET A 178 -0.54 -10.33 -32.04
C MET A 178 -1.09 -10.71 -30.66
N LYS A 179 -1.72 -9.76 -29.97
CA LYS A 179 -2.33 -9.95 -28.66
C LYS A 179 -3.43 -11.01 -28.68
N ASP A 180 -4.38 -10.93 -29.61
CA ASP A 180 -5.46 -11.92 -29.76
C ASP A 180 -4.97 -13.35 -29.92
N GLN A 181 -3.87 -13.54 -30.64
CA GLN A 181 -3.32 -14.85 -30.97
C GLN A 181 -2.44 -15.44 -29.86
N ASN A 182 -1.84 -14.60 -29.02
CA ASN A 182 -0.75 -15.02 -28.16
C ASN A 182 -1.00 -14.81 -26.67
N ALA A 183 -1.95 -13.97 -26.25
CA ALA A 183 -2.24 -13.74 -24.84
C ALA A 183 -2.51 -15.05 -24.08
N GLN A 184 -1.91 -15.17 -22.91
CA GLN A 184 -2.06 -16.28 -21.98
C GLN A 184 -2.79 -15.81 -20.73
N ASP A 185 -3.95 -16.41 -20.47
CA ASP A 185 -4.75 -16.17 -19.25
C ASP A 185 -4.87 -14.69 -18.80
N PRO A 186 -5.23 -13.75 -19.70
CA PRO A 186 -5.19 -12.31 -19.42
C PRO A 186 -6.14 -11.86 -18.30
N MET A 187 -7.10 -12.71 -17.93
CA MET A 187 -7.98 -12.45 -16.78
C MET A 187 -7.24 -12.58 -15.45
N ASN A 188 -6.16 -13.37 -15.37
CA ASN A 188 -5.49 -13.72 -14.12
C ASN A 188 -4.02 -13.32 -14.08
N GLN A 189 -3.48 -12.66 -15.11
CA GLN A 189 -2.09 -12.18 -15.14
C GLN A 189 -1.88 -11.08 -16.19
N CYS A 190 -0.90 -10.20 -15.94
CA CYS A 190 -0.46 -9.23 -16.94
C CYS A 190 0.37 -9.94 -18.02
N ASN A 191 -0.01 -9.79 -19.28
CA ASN A 191 0.76 -10.31 -20.41
C ASN A 191 1.73 -9.24 -20.93
N ILE A 192 3.03 -9.56 -21.02
CA ILE A 192 4.06 -8.68 -21.58
C ILE A 192 4.57 -9.27 -22.88
N PHE A 193 4.32 -8.60 -23.99
CA PHE A 193 4.74 -9.01 -25.32
C PHE A 193 6.04 -8.32 -25.71
N ILE A 194 7.10 -9.08 -25.95
CA ILE A 194 8.42 -8.53 -26.26
C ILE A 194 8.78 -8.78 -27.73
N ASN A 195 8.92 -7.70 -28.49
CA ASN A 195 9.19 -7.74 -29.93
C ASN A 195 10.14 -6.60 -30.37
N ASN A 196 10.07 -6.19 -31.64
CA ASN A 196 10.89 -5.12 -32.22
C ASN A 196 10.18 -3.76 -32.29
N LEU A 197 9.18 -3.52 -31.43
CA LEU A 197 8.51 -2.22 -31.31
C LEU A 197 9.51 -1.10 -30.98
N GLY A 198 9.26 0.12 -31.47
CA GLY A 198 9.97 1.32 -31.03
C GLY A 198 9.27 1.96 -29.83
N GLY A 199 9.51 1.44 -28.62
CA GLY A 199 8.98 1.98 -27.36
C GLY A 199 8.19 0.94 -26.55
N GLY A 200 7.26 1.43 -25.73
CA GLY A 200 6.34 0.63 -24.92
C GLY A 200 4.91 1.15 -25.01
N VAL A 201 3.93 0.27 -24.77
CA VAL A 201 2.52 0.63 -24.58
C VAL A 201 1.86 -0.32 -23.58
N GLY A 202 1.33 0.24 -22.49
CA GLY A 202 0.48 -0.43 -21.51
C GLY A 202 -1.02 -0.16 -21.69
N THR A 203 -1.86 -1.16 -21.40
CA THR A 203 -3.32 -1.02 -21.32
C THR A 203 -3.76 -0.64 -19.91
N PHE A 204 -4.54 0.43 -19.77
CA PHE A 204 -5.06 0.89 -18.49
C PHE A 204 -6.09 -0.07 -17.85
N PRO A 205 -6.20 -0.09 -16.51
CA PRO A 205 -7.10 -1.01 -15.80
C PRO A 205 -8.58 -0.74 -16.07
N TRP A 206 -8.99 0.52 -16.23
CA TRP A 206 -10.38 0.86 -16.57
C TRP A 206 -10.77 0.58 -18.04
N SER A 207 -9.81 0.19 -18.87
CA SER A 207 -10.13 -0.19 -20.25
C SER A 207 -10.97 -1.46 -20.24
N SER A 208 -12.02 -1.52 -21.07
CA SER A 208 -12.78 -2.75 -21.31
C SER A 208 -11.93 -3.92 -21.81
N SER A 209 -10.74 -3.61 -22.32
CA SER A 209 -9.79 -4.57 -22.87
C SER A 209 -8.78 -5.09 -21.83
N ALA A 210 -8.71 -4.50 -20.62
CA ALA A 210 -7.66 -4.75 -19.63
C ALA A 210 -7.49 -6.23 -19.25
N LEU A 211 -8.60 -6.92 -19.01
CA LEU A 211 -8.64 -8.34 -18.63
C LEU A 211 -8.93 -9.29 -19.81
N THR A 212 -8.77 -8.80 -21.04
CA THR A 212 -8.99 -9.55 -22.27
C THR A 212 -7.67 -9.81 -22.99
N ASN A 213 -7.69 -10.58 -24.09
CA ASN A 213 -6.50 -10.79 -24.89
C ASN A 213 -5.83 -9.48 -25.34
N GLN A 214 -6.59 -8.40 -25.48
CA GLN A 214 -6.11 -7.07 -25.89
C GLN A 214 -5.39 -6.28 -24.78
N GLY A 215 -5.43 -6.76 -23.53
CA GLY A 215 -4.79 -6.14 -22.37
C GLY A 215 -3.27 -6.30 -22.32
N GLY A 216 -2.66 -5.91 -21.20
CA GLY A 216 -1.23 -6.08 -20.94
C GLY A 216 -0.32 -5.02 -21.56
N ILE A 217 0.94 -5.38 -21.78
CA ILE A 217 2.03 -4.48 -22.21
C ILE A 217 2.66 -5.01 -23.50
N VAL A 218 2.91 -4.13 -24.48
CA VAL A 218 3.82 -4.44 -25.59
C VAL A 218 5.07 -3.59 -25.43
N ILE A 219 6.25 -4.19 -25.50
CA ILE A 219 7.52 -3.49 -25.33
C ILE A 219 8.56 -3.94 -26.36
N GLY A 220 9.28 -2.96 -26.88
CA GLY A 220 10.40 -3.15 -27.77
C GLY A 220 11.63 -3.65 -27.05
N ARG A 221 12.29 -4.65 -27.61
CA ARG A 221 13.54 -5.23 -27.11
C ARG A 221 14.64 -4.20 -26.81
N THR A 222 14.71 -3.12 -27.58
CA THR A 222 15.69 -2.04 -27.37
C THR A 222 15.56 -1.39 -25.99
N TYR A 223 14.36 -1.46 -25.39
CA TYR A 223 14.00 -0.86 -24.11
C TYR A 223 13.75 -1.90 -23.01
N PHE A 224 14.03 -3.18 -23.29
CA PHE A 224 13.86 -4.28 -22.36
C PHE A 224 15.24 -4.78 -21.95
N SER A 225 15.79 -4.23 -20.88
CA SER A 225 17.03 -4.72 -20.28
C SER A 225 17.15 -4.26 -18.82
N PRO A 226 18.05 -4.85 -18.02
CA PRO A 226 18.13 -4.55 -16.59
C PRO A 226 18.42 -3.09 -16.23
N VAL A 227 18.86 -2.27 -17.19
CA VAL A 227 19.13 -0.83 -16.99
C VAL A 227 18.01 0.09 -17.47
N HIS A 228 16.99 -0.46 -18.15
CA HIS A 228 15.86 0.30 -18.67
C HIS A 228 14.67 0.23 -17.72
N HIS A 229 13.97 1.36 -17.61
CA HIS A 229 12.78 1.57 -16.80
C HIS A 229 11.53 1.81 -17.66
N VAL A 230 11.58 1.56 -18.98
CA VAL A 230 10.39 1.65 -19.84
C VAL A 230 9.34 0.63 -19.42
N LEU A 231 9.75 -0.60 -19.06
CA LEU A 231 8.79 -1.57 -18.51
C LEU A 231 8.14 -1.06 -17.22
N THR A 232 8.91 -0.40 -16.35
CA THR A 232 8.42 0.21 -15.11
C THR A 232 7.34 1.26 -15.39
N HIS A 233 7.58 2.12 -16.39
CA HIS A 233 6.62 3.11 -16.88
C HIS A 233 5.35 2.47 -17.46
N GLU A 234 5.47 1.49 -18.35
CA GLU A 234 4.30 0.83 -18.96
C GLU A 234 3.48 0.01 -17.95
N MET A 235 4.17 -0.56 -16.95
CA MET A 235 3.52 -1.20 -15.82
C MET A 235 2.75 -0.16 -14.99
N GLY A 236 3.26 1.06 -14.87
CA GLY A 236 2.57 2.16 -14.20
C GLY A 236 1.23 2.46 -14.86
N HIS A 237 1.18 2.49 -16.19
CA HIS A 237 -0.08 2.59 -16.93
C HIS A 237 -1.00 1.39 -16.69
N ASN A 238 -0.47 0.15 -16.71
CA ASN A 238 -1.27 -1.05 -16.40
C ASN A 238 -1.88 -1.01 -14.99
N LEU A 239 -1.18 -0.39 -14.04
CA LEU A 239 -1.63 -0.21 -12.66
C LEU A 239 -2.41 1.11 -12.46
N GLY A 240 -2.71 1.84 -13.53
CA GLY A 240 -3.64 2.97 -13.53
C GLY A 240 -3.04 4.36 -13.37
N LEU A 241 -1.73 4.52 -13.57
CA LEU A 241 -1.07 5.82 -13.53
C LEU A 241 -1.13 6.55 -14.86
N TRP A 242 -1.47 7.83 -14.81
CA TRP A 242 -1.35 8.73 -15.96
C TRP A 242 0.06 9.30 -16.03
N HIS A 243 0.42 9.86 -17.19
CA HIS A 243 1.63 10.66 -17.27
C HIS A 243 1.55 11.90 -16.37
N THR A 244 2.66 12.33 -15.79
CA THR A 244 2.69 13.53 -14.91
C THR A 244 2.35 14.85 -15.63
N HIS A 245 2.27 14.84 -16.96
CA HIS A 245 1.90 15.96 -17.81
C HIS A 245 0.50 15.82 -18.41
N HIS A 246 -0.29 14.86 -17.93
CA HIS A 246 -1.59 14.50 -18.48
C HIS A 246 -2.52 15.70 -18.61
N GLY A 247 -2.66 16.49 -17.54
CA GLY A 247 -3.58 17.61 -17.48
C GLY A 247 -3.15 18.83 -18.30
N VAL A 248 -1.88 18.87 -18.72
CA VAL A 248 -1.31 19.98 -19.49
C VAL A 248 -1.32 19.70 -21.00
N GLU A 249 -0.96 18.49 -21.44
CA GLU A 249 -0.74 18.20 -22.87
C GLU A 249 -1.64 17.09 -23.44
N GLU A 250 -2.21 16.22 -22.61
CA GLU A 250 -2.89 15.01 -23.10
C GLU A 250 -4.42 15.13 -23.14
N VAL A 251 -4.98 16.02 -22.32
CA VAL A 251 -6.44 16.24 -22.22
C VAL A 251 -6.86 17.61 -22.72
N SER A 252 -6.35 18.03 -23.88
CA SER A 252 -6.75 19.30 -24.51
C SER A 252 -8.26 19.49 -24.68
N PHE A 253 -9.04 18.40 -24.76
CA PHE A 253 -10.50 18.43 -24.82
C PHE A 253 -11.18 18.84 -23.50
N CYS A 254 -10.49 18.73 -22.37
CA CYS A 254 -10.94 19.21 -21.05
C CYS A 254 -10.78 20.73 -20.89
N GLY A 255 -10.21 21.39 -21.90
CA GLY A 255 -10.08 22.84 -21.99
C GLY A 255 -8.69 23.35 -21.61
N PRO A 256 -8.40 24.62 -21.94
CA PRO A 256 -7.15 25.24 -21.53
C PRO A 256 -7.11 25.38 -20.00
N CYS A 257 -5.90 25.31 -19.42
CA CYS A 257 -5.69 25.52 -17.99
C CYS A 257 -6.37 24.47 -17.09
N TYR A 258 -6.62 23.27 -17.60
CA TYR A 258 -7.21 22.18 -16.83
C TYR A 258 -6.33 21.79 -15.63
N GLU A 259 -5.03 21.81 -15.83
CA GLU A 259 -4.03 21.64 -14.78
C GLU A 259 -3.00 22.78 -14.85
N ARG A 260 -2.60 23.30 -13.70
CA ARG A 260 -1.90 24.60 -13.59
C ARG A 260 -0.67 24.48 -12.70
N ALA A 261 0.37 25.26 -13.02
CA ALA A 261 1.64 25.24 -12.27
C ALA A 261 1.52 25.70 -10.81
N ASP A 262 0.45 26.42 -10.45
CA ASP A 262 0.17 26.83 -9.07
C ASP A 262 -0.45 25.71 -8.21
N GLY A 263 -0.65 24.52 -8.78
CA GLY A 263 -1.18 23.34 -8.08
C GLY A 263 -2.68 23.41 -7.79
N LEU A 264 -3.40 24.40 -8.34
CA LEU A 264 -4.84 24.49 -8.14
C LEU A 264 -5.52 23.22 -8.64
N ASN A 265 -6.19 22.51 -7.73
CA ASN A 265 -6.93 21.27 -8.01
C ASN A 265 -6.08 20.08 -8.48
N GLY A 266 -4.74 20.09 -8.29
CA GLY A 266 -3.84 19.03 -8.77
C GLY A 266 -4.20 17.62 -8.30
N ASP A 267 -4.99 17.51 -7.25
CA ASP A 267 -5.47 16.22 -6.76
C ASP A 267 -6.68 15.65 -7.51
N THR A 268 -7.35 16.50 -8.28
CA THR A 268 -8.62 16.23 -8.97
C THR A 268 -8.54 16.52 -10.48
N THR A 269 -7.40 17.00 -10.96
CA THR A 269 -7.12 17.26 -12.37
C THR A 269 -5.79 16.64 -12.77
N GLY A 270 -5.53 16.58 -14.07
CA GLY A 270 -4.33 15.94 -14.62
C GLY A 270 -4.17 14.49 -14.25
N ASP A 271 -3.04 14.13 -13.63
CA ASP A 271 -2.72 12.75 -13.29
C ASP A 271 -3.37 12.27 -11.97
N PHE A 272 -4.19 13.12 -11.35
CA PHE A 272 -4.93 12.87 -10.11
C PHE A 272 -4.01 12.57 -8.92
N ALA A 273 -2.87 13.27 -8.84
CA ALA A 273 -1.97 13.21 -7.70
C ALA A 273 -1.33 14.59 -7.46
N ASP A 274 -1.72 15.29 -6.38
CA ASP A 274 -1.13 16.62 -6.10
C ASP A 274 0.35 16.60 -5.68
N ASP A 275 0.90 15.42 -5.39
CA ASP A 275 2.31 15.20 -5.08
C ASP A 275 3.17 14.93 -6.32
N THR A 276 2.56 14.95 -7.51
CA THR A 276 3.22 15.07 -8.81
C THR A 276 2.97 16.45 -9.37
N ARG A 277 4.05 17.22 -9.56
CA ARG A 277 3.92 18.61 -10.03
C ARG A 277 3.63 18.62 -11.53
N PRO A 278 2.61 19.36 -11.98
CA PRO A 278 2.23 19.39 -13.38
C PRO A 278 3.26 20.13 -14.22
N GLY A 279 3.32 19.78 -15.50
CA GLY A 279 4.22 20.43 -16.44
C GLY A 279 3.99 20.00 -17.88
N PRO A 280 4.65 20.68 -18.84
CA PRO A 280 4.78 20.14 -20.19
C PRO A 280 5.58 18.83 -20.16
N SER A 281 5.39 17.98 -21.16
CA SER A 281 6.03 16.66 -21.21
C SER A 281 7.56 16.72 -21.21
N ASN A 282 8.14 17.76 -21.82
CA ASN A 282 9.58 18.05 -21.80
C ASN A 282 10.45 16.82 -22.11
N PHE A 283 10.05 16.08 -23.16
CA PHE A 283 10.57 14.77 -23.49
C PHE A 283 12.10 14.71 -23.59
N GLY A 284 12.69 13.71 -22.92
CA GLY A 284 14.12 13.43 -22.89
C GLY A 284 14.96 14.44 -22.13
N SER A 285 14.33 15.39 -21.42
CA SER A 285 15.03 16.43 -20.68
C SER A 285 15.05 16.14 -19.18
N CYS A 286 16.25 15.89 -18.65
CA CYS A 286 16.48 15.76 -17.21
C CYS A 286 16.52 17.13 -16.48
N LEU A 287 16.08 18.20 -17.15
CA LEU A 287 16.08 19.57 -16.65
C LEU A 287 14.65 20.12 -16.56
N PRO A 288 14.34 20.94 -15.55
CA PRO A 288 13.02 21.56 -15.42
C PRO A 288 12.69 22.43 -16.65
N PRO A 289 11.40 22.55 -17.04
CA PRO A 289 11.00 23.43 -18.12
C PRO A 289 11.35 24.89 -17.80
N GLY A 290 12.01 25.57 -18.73
CA GLY A 290 12.39 26.98 -18.57
C GLY A 290 11.25 27.98 -18.82
N SER A 291 10.06 27.50 -19.19
CA SER A 291 8.90 28.32 -19.51
C SER A 291 8.02 28.61 -18.28
N THR A 292 7.04 29.48 -18.46
CA THR A 292 6.02 29.82 -17.46
C THR A 292 4.67 29.31 -17.93
N ASP A 293 3.87 28.80 -17.01
CA ASP A 293 2.47 28.47 -17.27
C ASP A 293 1.69 29.75 -17.57
N SER A 294 1.09 29.82 -18.76
CA SER A 294 0.31 30.99 -19.20
C SER A 294 -1.01 31.14 -18.44
N CYS A 295 -1.49 30.07 -17.79
CA CYS A 295 -2.73 30.06 -17.04
C CYS A 295 -2.61 30.63 -15.64
N SER A 296 -1.48 30.38 -14.97
CA SER A 296 -1.20 30.85 -13.60
C SER A 296 -0.15 31.94 -13.52
N ALA A 297 0.52 32.28 -14.64
CA ALA A 297 1.72 33.13 -14.67
C ALA A 297 2.83 32.64 -13.73
N THR A 298 2.83 31.36 -13.39
CA THR A 298 3.80 30.73 -12.47
C THR A 298 4.81 29.92 -13.28
N PRO A 299 6.13 30.03 -13.00
CA PRO A 299 7.13 29.16 -13.62
C PRO A 299 6.81 27.68 -13.32
N TRP A 300 6.96 26.79 -14.30
CA TRP A 300 6.73 25.35 -14.09
C TRP A 300 7.63 24.77 -12.98
N GLY A 301 8.87 25.24 -12.91
CA GLY A 301 9.82 24.78 -11.89
C GLY A 301 10.15 23.29 -12.06
N ASP A 302 10.36 22.61 -10.94
CA ASP A 302 10.61 21.17 -10.93
C ASP A 302 9.30 20.40 -11.11
N THR A 303 9.11 19.77 -12.27
CA THR A 303 7.92 19.00 -12.65
C THR A 303 8.10 17.50 -12.41
N HIS A 304 8.94 17.15 -11.41
CA HIS A 304 9.27 15.78 -11.02
C HIS A 304 9.68 14.90 -12.23
N ARG A 305 10.66 15.36 -13.02
CA ARG A 305 11.15 14.66 -14.23
C ARG A 305 11.82 13.31 -13.96
N GLU A 306 12.12 13.06 -12.70
CA GLU A 306 12.61 11.80 -12.18
C GLU A 306 11.51 10.80 -11.84
N ASN A 307 10.25 11.21 -11.97
CA ASN A 307 9.12 10.31 -11.88
C ASN A 307 9.11 9.35 -13.08
N TYR A 308 8.90 8.05 -12.84
CA TYR A 308 8.80 7.08 -13.94
C TYR A 308 7.68 7.40 -14.93
N MET A 309 6.60 8.08 -14.51
CA MET A 309 5.49 8.50 -15.38
C MET A 309 5.70 9.86 -16.05
N SER A 310 6.87 10.46 -15.89
CA SER A 310 7.26 11.64 -16.68
C SER A 310 7.91 11.21 -18.00
N TYR A 311 8.20 12.16 -18.88
CA TYR A 311 9.11 11.95 -20.01
C TYR A 311 10.49 12.58 -19.78
N GLY A 312 10.95 12.68 -18.53
CA GLY A 312 12.31 13.18 -18.23
C GLY A 312 13.45 12.33 -18.80
N SER A 313 13.13 11.12 -19.26
CA SER A 313 14.03 10.19 -19.94
C SER A 313 13.58 9.92 -21.37
N GLY A 314 14.50 10.04 -22.33
CA GLY A 314 14.23 9.72 -23.74
C GLY A 314 14.66 8.31 -24.13
N ASP A 315 15.59 7.74 -23.36
CA ASP A 315 16.06 6.36 -23.48
C ASP A 315 15.42 5.44 -22.43
N GLY A 316 14.71 5.98 -21.43
CA GLY A 316 14.14 5.21 -20.34
C GLY A 316 15.19 4.76 -19.32
N ILE A 317 16.35 5.42 -19.27
CA ILE A 317 17.43 5.17 -18.31
C ILE A 317 17.69 6.44 -17.49
N ALA A 318 18.11 7.52 -18.16
CA ALA A 318 18.56 8.70 -17.44
C ALA A 318 17.40 9.39 -16.72
N CYS A 319 17.63 9.87 -15.48
CA CYS A 319 16.73 10.68 -14.65
C CYS A 319 15.57 9.94 -13.97
N TRP A 320 15.05 8.84 -14.49
CA TRP A 320 13.94 8.12 -13.85
C TRP A 320 14.37 7.34 -12.61
N GLU A 321 13.68 7.54 -11.49
CA GLU A 321 14.13 7.06 -10.17
C GLU A 321 13.01 6.66 -9.19
N ARG A 322 11.75 7.13 -9.36
CA ARG A 322 10.70 6.87 -8.35
C ARG A 322 9.26 7.10 -8.83
N PHE A 323 8.29 6.57 -8.08
CA PHE A 323 6.91 7.06 -8.04
C PHE A 323 6.67 7.96 -6.81
N SER A 324 5.52 8.65 -6.78
CA SER A 324 5.05 9.39 -5.60
C SER A 324 4.16 8.52 -4.70
N PRO A 325 3.97 8.89 -3.42
CA PRO A 325 3.03 8.23 -2.52
C PRO A 325 1.59 8.15 -3.07
N LYS A 326 1.05 9.21 -3.68
CA LYS A 326 -0.32 9.17 -4.23
C LYS A 326 -0.41 8.33 -5.49
N GLN A 327 0.65 8.25 -6.29
CA GLN A 327 0.73 7.25 -7.37
C GLN A 327 0.65 5.83 -6.80
N ALA A 328 1.39 5.52 -5.73
CA ALA A 328 1.27 4.22 -5.05
C ALA A 328 -0.17 3.96 -4.58
N GLY A 329 -0.83 4.94 -3.96
CA GLY A 329 -2.24 4.85 -3.59
C GLY A 329 -3.18 4.54 -4.77
N ARG A 330 -2.97 5.19 -5.93
CA ARG A 330 -3.74 4.87 -7.15
C ARG A 330 -3.53 3.44 -7.62
N MET A 331 -2.28 2.95 -7.62
CA MET A 331 -1.98 1.57 -7.99
C MET A 331 -2.64 0.56 -7.05
N HIS A 332 -2.57 0.78 -5.73
CA HIS A 332 -3.25 -0.07 -4.74
C HIS A 332 -4.78 -0.04 -4.89
N CYS A 333 -5.36 1.11 -5.22
CA CYS A 333 -6.79 1.22 -5.48
C CYS A 333 -7.22 0.39 -6.70
N TRP A 334 -6.60 0.63 -7.87
CA TRP A 334 -6.96 -0.06 -9.12
C TRP A 334 -6.74 -1.57 -9.07
N THR A 335 -5.74 -1.99 -8.30
CA THR A 335 -5.45 -3.42 -8.12
C THR A 335 -6.44 -4.12 -7.21
N THR A 336 -7.11 -3.38 -6.33
CA THR A 336 -8.24 -3.89 -5.53
C THR A 336 -9.52 -3.90 -6.36
N ASP A 337 -9.78 -2.81 -7.11
CA ASP A 337 -11.03 -2.58 -7.82
C ASP A 337 -11.18 -3.46 -9.07
N VAL A 338 -10.16 -3.47 -9.94
CA VAL A 338 -10.25 -4.13 -11.26
C VAL A 338 -9.29 -5.32 -11.41
N LEU A 339 -8.06 -5.21 -10.91
CA LEU A 339 -7.00 -6.20 -11.19
C LEU A 339 -6.82 -7.24 -10.07
N SER A 340 -7.81 -7.44 -9.21
CA SER A 340 -7.69 -8.30 -8.02
C SER A 340 -7.44 -9.78 -8.33
N THR A 341 -7.76 -10.23 -9.55
CA THR A 341 -7.48 -11.59 -10.07
C THR A 341 -6.04 -11.77 -10.53
N TRP A 342 -5.31 -10.68 -10.78
CA TRP A 342 -3.89 -10.72 -11.12
C TRP A 342 -2.99 -10.95 -9.91
N LEU A 343 -3.53 -10.78 -8.70
CA LEU A 343 -2.81 -11.03 -7.47
C LEU A 343 -2.44 -12.52 -7.32
N ASP A 344 -1.20 -12.78 -6.90
CA ASP A 344 -0.67 -14.11 -6.66
C ASP A 344 -0.96 -14.57 -5.23
N CYS A 345 -2.00 -15.40 -5.09
CA CYS A 345 -2.42 -15.91 -3.78
C CYS A 345 -1.46 -16.95 -3.16
N THR A 346 -0.39 -17.33 -3.87
CA THR A 346 0.53 -18.39 -3.43
C THR A 346 1.81 -17.86 -2.80
N VAL A 347 2.01 -16.54 -2.79
CA VAL A 347 3.18 -15.86 -2.23
C VAL A 347 2.76 -14.64 -1.41
N GLY A 348 3.60 -14.25 -0.46
CA GLY A 348 3.36 -13.12 0.43
C GLY A 348 3.17 -13.54 1.89
N ASP A 349 2.70 -12.61 2.69
CA ASP A 349 2.37 -12.87 4.09
C ASP A 349 1.15 -13.81 4.15
N ASP A 350 1.25 -14.86 4.98
CA ASP A 350 0.20 -15.86 5.27
C ASP A 350 0.25 -16.12 6.79
N CYS A 351 -0.43 -15.25 7.51
CA CYS A 351 -0.34 -15.17 8.95
C CYS A 351 -1.10 -16.30 9.67
N ASN A 352 -2.17 -16.82 9.05
CA ASN A 352 -2.96 -17.93 9.57
C ASN A 352 -2.45 -19.31 9.10
N SER A 353 -1.46 -19.32 8.21
CA SER A 353 -0.76 -20.49 7.66
C SER A 353 -1.68 -21.46 6.91
N ASN A 354 -2.70 -20.95 6.21
CA ASN A 354 -3.64 -21.75 5.43
C ASN A 354 -3.17 -21.98 3.97
N SER A 355 -1.98 -21.47 3.60
CA SER A 355 -1.40 -21.50 2.25
C SER A 355 -2.10 -20.59 1.22
N ILE A 356 -2.88 -19.63 1.70
CA ILE A 356 -3.44 -18.52 0.94
C ILE A 356 -2.85 -17.26 1.55
N SER A 357 -2.27 -16.41 0.71
CA SER A 357 -1.75 -15.13 1.21
C SER A 357 -2.87 -14.27 1.81
N ASP A 358 -2.53 -13.50 2.84
CA ASP A 358 -3.38 -12.57 3.58
C ASP A 358 -4.30 -11.73 2.68
N HIS A 359 -3.76 -11.14 1.60
CA HIS A 359 -4.53 -10.30 0.69
C HIS A 359 -5.63 -11.08 -0.08
N CYS A 360 -5.39 -12.35 -0.42
CA CYS A 360 -6.39 -13.19 -1.08
C CYS A 360 -7.42 -13.72 -0.08
N ASP A 361 -7.00 -13.99 1.16
CA ASP A 361 -7.92 -14.35 2.24
C ASP A 361 -8.93 -13.23 2.52
N ILE A 362 -8.47 -11.97 2.56
CA ILE A 362 -9.33 -10.78 2.68
C ILE A 362 -10.26 -10.67 1.47
N ARG A 363 -9.70 -10.72 0.24
CA ARG A 363 -10.47 -10.57 -1.01
C ARG A 363 -11.58 -11.62 -1.12
N ASP A 364 -11.28 -12.88 -0.81
CA ASP A 364 -12.20 -14.00 -0.96
C ASP A 364 -13.16 -14.14 0.26
N GLY A 365 -12.97 -13.30 1.29
CA GLY A 365 -13.80 -13.26 2.49
C GLY A 365 -13.55 -14.40 3.48
N PHE A 366 -12.39 -15.04 3.40
CA PHE A 366 -11.92 -16.01 4.40
C PHE A 366 -11.44 -15.32 5.67
N SER A 367 -10.93 -14.09 5.54
CA SER A 367 -10.50 -13.23 6.65
C SER A 367 -11.18 -11.88 6.59
N LEU A 368 -11.26 -11.20 7.74
CA LEU A 368 -11.78 -9.84 7.84
C LEU A 368 -10.62 -8.84 7.84
N ASP A 369 -10.84 -7.69 7.21
CA ASP A 369 -10.00 -6.51 7.29
C ASP A 369 -10.94 -5.31 7.45
N ILE A 370 -11.30 -5.02 8.70
CA ILE A 370 -12.33 -4.01 8.99
C ILE A 370 -11.77 -2.59 8.86
N ASN A 371 -10.48 -2.41 9.14
CA ASN A 371 -9.83 -1.11 9.10
C ASN A 371 -9.29 -0.76 7.70
N GLY A 372 -9.24 -1.73 6.77
CA GLY A 372 -8.82 -1.56 5.38
C GLY A 372 -7.30 -1.43 5.21
N ASN A 373 -6.50 -1.93 6.16
CA ASN A 373 -5.05 -1.81 6.12
C ASN A 373 -4.35 -2.96 5.34
N PHE A 374 -5.14 -3.87 4.77
CA PHE A 374 -4.72 -5.06 4.01
C PHE A 374 -4.04 -6.16 4.85
N ILE A 375 -4.15 -6.10 6.17
CA ILE A 375 -3.70 -7.14 7.10
C ILE A 375 -4.95 -7.79 7.72
N PRO A 376 -5.08 -9.13 7.71
CA PRO A 376 -6.19 -9.80 8.37
C PRO A 376 -6.29 -9.42 9.84
N ASP A 377 -7.50 -9.10 10.32
CA ASP A 377 -7.77 -8.68 11.70
C ASP A 377 -7.25 -9.73 12.71
N GLU A 378 -7.33 -11.03 12.39
CA GLU A 378 -6.81 -12.10 13.25
C GLU A 378 -5.28 -12.15 13.36
N CYS A 379 -4.59 -11.43 12.48
CA CYS A 379 -3.14 -11.39 12.37
C CYS A 379 -2.53 -10.09 12.91
N GLU A 380 -3.39 -9.13 13.22
CA GLU A 380 -3.02 -7.93 13.92
C GLU A 380 -2.70 -8.24 15.40
N SER A 381 -1.40 -8.30 15.70
CA SER A 381 -0.90 -8.36 17.09
C SER A 381 -0.81 -6.96 17.66
N VAL A 382 -1.93 -6.34 18.02
CA VAL A 382 -1.96 -4.91 18.38
C VAL A 382 -1.72 -4.65 19.87
N MET A 383 -0.52 -4.15 20.19
CA MET A 383 -0.15 -3.56 21.48
C MET A 383 -0.49 -2.05 21.46
N ALA A 384 -1.52 -1.63 22.19
CA ALA A 384 -1.83 -0.21 22.34
C ALA A 384 -0.83 0.54 23.24
N THR A 385 -0.48 1.77 22.84
CA THR A 385 0.43 2.66 23.59
C THR A 385 -0.34 3.52 24.59
N VAL A 386 0.15 3.55 25.83
CA VAL A 386 -0.45 4.25 26.98
C VAL A 386 -0.22 5.77 26.90
N THR A 387 -1.28 6.58 26.99
CA THR A 387 -1.17 8.02 27.31
C THR A 387 -1.83 8.33 28.65
N PRO A 388 -1.11 8.92 29.63
CA PRO A 388 -1.68 9.23 30.93
C PRO A 388 -2.65 10.41 30.86
N TYR A 389 -3.91 10.21 31.25
CA TYR A 389 -4.83 11.30 31.57
C TYR A 389 -4.69 11.71 33.05
N ASN A 390 -4.07 12.87 33.31
CA ASN A 390 -4.12 13.51 34.62
C ASN A 390 -5.31 14.49 34.67
N GLY A 391 -6.47 13.99 35.10
CA GLY A 391 -7.54 14.90 35.54
C GLY A 391 -6.99 15.93 36.54
N SER A 392 -7.68 17.06 36.68
CA SER A 392 -7.28 18.11 37.64
C SER A 392 -7.17 17.45 39.02
N ALA A 393 -5.98 17.42 39.63
CA ALA A 393 -5.53 16.63 40.80
C ALA A 393 -6.45 16.58 42.06
N ILE A 394 -7.71 16.20 41.90
CA ILE A 394 -8.80 16.21 42.88
C ILE A 394 -9.17 14.75 43.26
N ASN A 395 -8.80 13.78 42.42
CA ASN A 395 -9.02 12.36 42.69
C ASN A 395 -7.83 11.78 43.49
N LEU A 396 -8.09 11.15 44.65
CA LEU A 396 -7.06 10.76 45.63
C LEU A 396 -6.62 9.28 45.58
N ASP A 397 -7.44 8.39 45.03
CA ASP A 397 -7.05 6.99 44.80
C ASP A 397 -6.40 6.83 43.42
N THR A 398 -5.60 5.78 43.22
CA THR A 398 -4.86 5.56 41.97
C THR A 398 -5.31 4.29 41.27
N LEU A 399 -5.61 4.38 39.97
CA LEU A 399 -5.88 3.24 39.10
C LEU A 399 -4.79 3.11 38.03
N ASP A 400 -4.21 1.91 37.92
CA ASP A 400 -3.25 1.51 36.89
C ASP A 400 -3.80 0.29 36.13
N THR A 401 -3.57 0.21 34.83
CA THR A 401 -4.14 -0.87 33.99
C THR A 401 -3.12 -1.39 32.99
N SER A 402 -3.17 -2.68 32.68
CA SER A 402 -2.44 -3.24 31.54
C SER A 402 -3.03 -2.71 30.22
N THR A 403 -2.25 -2.80 29.16
CA THR A 403 -2.75 -2.67 27.79
C THR A 403 -3.92 -3.62 27.55
N VAL A 404 -4.99 -3.11 26.92
CA VAL A 404 -6.12 -3.93 26.44
C VAL A 404 -5.70 -4.55 25.12
N VAL A 405 -5.67 -5.88 25.06
CA VAL A 405 -5.37 -6.64 23.83
C VAL A 405 -6.55 -7.57 23.59
N VAL A 406 -7.16 -7.49 22.41
CA VAL A 406 -8.29 -8.34 22.01
C VAL A 406 -7.86 -9.81 22.11
N GLY A 407 -8.66 -10.63 22.80
CA GLY A 407 -8.32 -12.03 23.07
C GLY A 407 -7.33 -12.27 24.22
N ALA A 408 -6.75 -11.24 24.83
CA ALA A 408 -5.89 -11.35 26.00
C ALA A 408 -6.61 -11.02 27.32
N SER A 409 -5.90 -11.14 28.45
CA SER A 409 -6.40 -10.72 29.76
C SER A 409 -6.05 -9.26 30.04
N TRP A 410 -7.08 -8.44 30.28
CA TRP A 410 -6.92 -7.08 30.79
C TRP A 410 -6.77 -7.13 32.32
N THR A 411 -5.79 -6.39 32.86
CA THR A 411 -5.50 -6.33 34.30
C THR A 411 -5.63 -4.90 34.82
N VAL A 412 -6.25 -4.73 35.97
CA VAL A 412 -6.48 -3.43 36.62
C VAL A 412 -6.01 -3.49 38.06
N ASN A 413 -5.15 -2.55 38.46
CA ASN A 413 -4.61 -2.39 39.79
C ASN A 413 -5.17 -1.09 40.42
N LEU A 414 -5.96 -1.23 41.47
CA LEU A 414 -6.40 -0.12 42.30
C LEU A 414 -5.48 0.02 43.52
N MET A 415 -4.94 1.21 43.73
CA MET A 415 -4.22 1.60 44.94
C MET A 415 -5.03 2.68 45.67
N PRO A 416 -5.82 2.31 46.69
CA PRO A 416 -6.56 3.28 47.48
C PRO A 416 -5.60 4.09 48.37
N GLN A 417 -5.99 5.30 48.76
CA GLN A 417 -5.18 6.12 49.67
C GLN A 417 -4.92 5.41 51.02
N ALA A 418 -3.78 5.73 51.65
CA ALA A 418 -3.33 5.10 52.89
C ALA A 418 -4.32 5.22 54.07
N THR A 419 -5.18 6.23 54.04
CA THR A 419 -6.20 6.50 55.05
C THR A 419 -7.50 5.74 54.81
N ARG A 420 -7.73 5.16 53.63
CA ARG A 420 -9.01 4.52 53.29
C ARG A 420 -9.20 3.18 54.01
N GLY A 421 -10.38 2.95 54.58
CA GLY A 421 -10.79 1.63 55.10
C GLY A 421 -10.99 0.58 54.00
N ALA A 422 -11.24 -0.67 54.39
CA ALA A 422 -11.64 -1.70 53.44
C ALA A 422 -13.00 -1.39 52.82
N GLY A 423 -13.22 -1.74 51.55
CA GLY A 423 -14.48 -1.46 50.88
C GLY A 423 -14.55 -1.92 49.43
N ALA A 424 -15.72 -1.72 48.82
CA ALA A 424 -15.98 -2.15 47.44
C ALA A 424 -15.48 -1.10 46.43
N TRP A 425 -15.32 -1.53 45.19
CA TRP A 425 -14.99 -0.65 44.09
C TRP A 425 -15.65 -1.14 42.81
N VAL A 426 -15.93 -0.21 41.90
CA VAL A 426 -16.54 -0.48 40.60
C VAL A 426 -15.67 0.16 39.55
N ILE A 427 -15.33 -0.57 38.49
CA ILE A 427 -14.59 -0.05 37.34
C ILE A 427 -15.61 0.34 36.29
N LEU A 428 -15.54 1.57 35.80
CA LEU A 428 -16.34 2.08 34.69
C LEU A 428 -15.45 2.26 33.47
N VAL A 429 -15.95 1.86 32.29
CA VAL A 429 -15.25 1.99 31.01
C VAL A 429 -16.00 2.96 30.10
N ARG A 430 -15.27 3.87 29.42
CA ARG A 430 -15.83 4.87 28.49
C ARG A 430 -15.05 4.97 27.17
N SER A 431 -15.63 5.65 26.18
CA SER A 431 -15.08 5.85 24.82
C SER A 431 -14.49 7.24 24.54
N ALA A 432 -14.47 8.16 25.51
CA ALA A 432 -13.95 9.52 25.31
C ALA A 432 -13.06 9.98 26.46
N SER A 433 -12.06 10.83 26.19
CA SER A 433 -11.12 11.39 27.18
C SER A 433 -11.56 12.71 27.80
N THR A 434 -12.76 13.21 27.46
CA THR A 434 -13.20 14.54 27.84
C THR A 434 -13.21 14.74 29.36
N ALA A 435 -12.87 15.96 29.79
CA ALA A 435 -13.00 16.36 31.19
C ALA A 435 -14.48 16.26 31.61
N GLY A 436 -14.68 15.74 32.81
CA GLY A 436 -15.98 15.40 33.37
C GLY A 436 -16.57 16.49 34.26
N PRO A 437 -17.87 16.42 34.60
CA PRO A 437 -18.42 17.27 35.65
C PRO A 437 -17.73 17.01 37.00
N ILE A 438 -17.40 18.08 37.70
CA ILE A 438 -16.90 18.05 39.08
C ILE A 438 -18.11 18.10 40.01
N LEU A 439 -18.25 17.08 40.86
CA LEU A 439 -19.39 16.93 41.76
C LEU A 439 -18.96 16.31 43.10
N ASP A 440 -19.72 16.61 44.15
CA ASP A 440 -19.61 15.88 45.43
C ASP A 440 -20.51 14.65 45.32
N LEU A 441 -19.89 13.47 45.25
CA LEU A 441 -20.59 12.22 44.95
C LEU A 441 -21.46 11.77 46.13
N GLY A 442 -21.02 12.04 47.36
CA GLY A 442 -21.83 11.89 48.56
C GLY A 442 -23.12 12.70 48.44
N LEU A 443 -23.02 14.00 48.11
CA LEU A 443 -24.20 14.84 47.90
C LEU A 443 -25.07 14.36 46.73
N PHE A 444 -24.46 13.95 45.61
CA PHE A 444 -25.17 13.44 44.44
C PHE A 444 -25.98 12.18 44.72
N LEU A 445 -25.47 11.31 45.60
CA LEU A 445 -26.13 10.08 46.04
C LEU A 445 -27.05 10.28 47.25
N GLY A 446 -27.25 11.52 47.72
CA GLY A 446 -28.09 11.83 48.88
C GLY A 446 -27.46 11.43 50.23
N LEU A 447 -26.15 11.29 50.27
CA LEU A 447 -25.33 10.99 51.45
C LEU A 447 -24.70 12.28 52.01
N ALA A 448 -23.90 12.13 53.08
CA ALA A 448 -23.09 13.22 53.60
C ALA A 448 -22.05 13.68 52.56
N THR A 449 -21.61 14.94 52.62
CA THR A 449 -20.61 15.49 51.70
C THR A 449 -19.32 14.67 51.75
N SER A 450 -18.89 14.14 50.61
CA SER A 450 -17.68 13.34 50.43
C SER A 450 -16.47 14.17 50.02
N GLY A 451 -16.68 15.44 49.67
CA GLY A 451 -15.71 16.20 48.88
C GLY A 451 -15.97 16.05 47.39
N VAL A 452 -15.39 16.95 46.61
CA VAL A 452 -15.56 17.00 45.15
C VAL A 452 -14.66 16.00 44.46
N SER A 453 -15.14 15.38 43.39
CA SER A 453 -14.37 14.51 42.49
C SER A 453 -14.86 14.69 41.06
N GLU A 454 -14.05 14.31 40.07
CA GLU A 454 -14.39 14.44 38.65
C GLU A 454 -14.99 13.13 38.12
N LEU A 455 -16.25 13.16 37.67
CA LEU A 455 -16.88 12.01 37.01
C LEU A 455 -16.54 12.04 35.53
N LEU A 456 -15.72 11.09 35.09
CA LEU A 456 -15.25 11.04 33.71
C LEU A 456 -16.25 10.34 32.77
N VAL A 457 -17.21 9.61 33.30
CA VAL A 457 -18.14 8.81 32.50
C VAL A 457 -19.42 9.58 32.26
N ASP A 458 -19.73 9.84 30.99
CA ASP A 458 -21.02 10.39 30.57
C ASP A 458 -21.86 9.31 29.86
N PRO A 459 -23.21 9.46 29.79
CA PRO A 459 -24.09 8.44 29.20
C PRO A 459 -23.86 8.18 27.70
N LEU A 460 -23.23 9.10 26.96
CA LEU A 460 -22.94 8.96 25.53
C LEU A 460 -21.59 8.26 25.29
N SER A 461 -20.70 8.27 26.28
CA SER A 461 -19.39 7.61 26.21
C SER A 461 -19.30 6.31 27.02
N TYR A 462 -20.32 5.93 27.80
CA TYR A 462 -20.31 4.72 28.62
C TYR A 462 -20.29 3.42 27.78
N ILE A 463 -19.32 2.54 28.09
CA ILE A 463 -19.14 1.22 27.45
C ILE A 463 -19.64 0.09 28.36
N GLY A 464 -19.34 0.15 29.66
CA GLY A 464 -19.72 -0.89 30.62
C GLY A 464 -19.10 -0.71 32.00
N ASP A 465 -19.47 -1.58 32.93
CA ASP A 465 -18.92 -1.64 34.29
C ASP A 465 -18.49 -3.04 34.73
N PHE A 466 -17.52 -3.08 35.64
CA PHE A 466 -17.05 -4.30 36.30
C PHE A 466 -17.11 -4.10 37.81
N SER A 467 -17.45 -5.17 38.53
CA SER A 467 -17.52 -5.19 40.01
C SER A 467 -16.51 -6.19 40.57
N PRO A 468 -15.25 -5.79 40.82
CA PRO A 468 -14.23 -6.67 41.36
C PRO A 468 -14.45 -7.03 42.83
N THR A 469 -13.57 -7.90 43.36
CA THR A 469 -13.54 -8.19 44.80
C THR A 469 -13.15 -6.95 45.62
N PRO A 470 -13.74 -6.72 46.81
CA PRO A 470 -13.43 -5.58 47.67
C PRO A 470 -11.93 -5.43 47.99
N HIS A 471 -11.48 -4.18 48.13
CA HIS A 471 -10.10 -3.87 48.53
C HIS A 471 -9.93 -3.87 50.05
N ALA A 472 -8.71 -4.15 50.52
CA ALA A 472 -8.38 -4.14 51.94
C ALA A 472 -8.20 -2.72 52.53
N GLY A 473 -8.06 -1.70 51.68
CA GLY A 473 -7.78 -0.33 52.10
C GLY A 473 -6.32 -0.13 52.54
N GLY A 474 -6.03 0.99 53.20
CA GLY A 474 -4.75 1.25 53.85
C GLY A 474 -3.57 1.39 52.90
N GLY A 475 -3.77 1.81 51.65
CA GLY A 475 -2.69 1.84 50.65
C GLY A 475 -2.43 0.50 49.94
N SER A 476 -3.15 -0.56 50.29
CA SER A 476 -2.91 -1.90 49.74
C SER A 476 -3.52 -2.03 48.35
N THR A 477 -2.70 -2.43 47.37
CA THR A 477 -3.16 -2.65 45.99
C THR A 477 -4.15 -3.80 45.89
N ALA A 478 -5.28 -3.56 45.22
CA ALA A 478 -6.24 -4.58 44.80
C ALA A 478 -6.15 -4.80 43.29
N MET A 479 -6.31 -6.05 42.84
CA MET A 479 -6.17 -6.43 41.44
C MET A 479 -7.48 -7.02 40.90
N PHE A 480 -7.80 -6.69 39.65
CA PHE A 480 -8.86 -7.28 38.85
C PHE A 480 -8.30 -7.76 37.51
N SER A 481 -8.82 -8.87 36.98
CA SER A 481 -8.51 -9.28 35.62
C SER A 481 -9.73 -9.88 34.93
N ALA A 482 -9.89 -9.57 33.64
CA ALA A 482 -10.94 -10.11 32.79
C ALA A 482 -10.44 -10.35 31.35
N PRO A 483 -10.95 -11.37 30.66
CA PRO A 483 -10.64 -11.56 29.25
C PRO A 483 -11.30 -10.48 28.39
N VAL A 484 -10.56 -9.95 27.43
CA VAL A 484 -11.10 -9.04 26.41
C VAL A 484 -11.78 -9.89 25.33
N PRO A 485 -13.09 -9.73 25.08
CA PRO A 485 -13.80 -10.51 24.09
C PRO A 485 -13.17 -10.37 22.70
N LEU A 486 -13.14 -11.46 21.93
CA LEU A 486 -12.88 -11.44 20.50
C LEU A 486 -14.07 -10.80 19.79
N ASN A 487 -14.12 -9.47 19.80
CA ASN A 487 -15.17 -8.69 19.17
C ASN A 487 -14.54 -7.54 18.40
N SER A 488 -14.69 -7.56 17.08
CA SER A 488 -14.15 -6.56 16.17
C SER A 488 -14.73 -5.17 16.38
N SER A 489 -15.92 -5.04 17.00
CA SER A 489 -16.45 -3.72 17.38
C SER A 489 -15.63 -3.03 18.46
N LEU A 490 -14.66 -3.73 19.07
CA LEU A 490 -13.76 -3.18 20.07
C LEU A 490 -12.43 -2.73 19.47
N VAL A 491 -12.13 -3.12 18.22
CA VAL A 491 -10.91 -2.76 17.49
C VAL A 491 -11.01 -1.29 17.05
N GLY A 492 -9.96 -0.51 17.33
CA GLY A 492 -9.86 0.91 16.96
C GLY A 492 -10.72 1.87 17.78
N ASN A 493 -11.47 1.38 18.77
CA ASN A 493 -12.25 2.21 19.67
C ASN A 493 -11.45 2.54 20.94
N PRO A 494 -11.28 3.83 21.31
CA PRO A 494 -10.61 4.21 22.53
C PRO A 494 -11.40 3.75 23.76
N TRP A 495 -10.71 3.17 24.74
CA TRP A 495 -11.28 2.81 26.04
C TRP A 495 -10.60 3.65 27.11
N PHE A 496 -11.34 4.04 28.14
CA PHE A 496 -10.80 4.67 29.33
C PHE A 496 -11.44 4.07 30.56
N ALA A 497 -10.65 3.73 31.57
CA ALA A 497 -11.15 3.18 32.82
C ALA A 497 -11.09 4.21 33.97
N GLN A 498 -12.12 4.24 34.79
CA GLN A 498 -12.17 4.98 36.06
C GLN A 498 -12.73 4.06 37.14
N ALA A 499 -12.18 4.09 38.36
CA ALA A 499 -12.76 3.38 39.48
C ALA A 499 -13.58 4.33 40.38
N VAL A 500 -14.74 3.86 40.81
CA VAL A 500 -15.47 4.37 41.97
C VAL A 500 -15.02 3.56 43.18
N VAL A 501 -14.42 4.22 44.17
CA VAL A 501 -13.79 3.55 45.31
C VAL A 501 -14.55 3.87 46.59
N LEU A 502 -14.98 2.84 47.31
CA LEU A 502 -15.75 2.95 48.55
C LEU A 502 -14.90 2.50 49.74
N GLY A 503 -15.05 3.15 50.89
CA GLY A 503 -14.41 2.75 52.15
C GLY A 503 -14.18 3.96 53.04
N ASP A 504 -14.45 3.81 54.34
CA ASP A 504 -14.50 4.94 55.28
C ASP A 504 -13.14 5.65 55.42
N LEU A 505 -13.15 6.99 55.56
CA LEU A 505 -11.97 7.76 55.96
C LEU A 505 -11.90 7.92 57.49
N PRO A 506 -10.70 7.93 58.12
CA PRO A 506 -10.57 7.79 59.57
C PRO A 506 -11.01 9.03 60.37
N ALA A 507 -11.34 10.14 59.71
CA ALA A 507 -11.55 11.45 60.34
C ALA A 507 -12.98 12.02 60.22
N GLY A 508 -13.98 11.25 59.76
CA GLY A 508 -15.37 11.69 59.74
C GLY A 508 -16.34 10.53 59.60
N ALA A 509 -17.29 10.41 60.53
CA ALA A 509 -18.33 9.40 60.46
C ALA A 509 -19.33 9.73 59.33
N GLY A 510 -19.12 9.12 58.17
CA GLY A 510 -20.06 9.06 57.06
C GLY A 510 -20.02 7.66 56.48
N ILE A 511 -21.13 6.93 56.59
CA ILE A 511 -21.31 5.63 55.92
C ILE A 511 -21.26 5.90 54.41
N LEU A 512 -20.32 5.27 53.71
CA LEU A 512 -20.11 5.38 52.26
C LEU A 512 -19.60 6.76 51.83
N ASP A 513 -18.28 6.92 51.85
CA ASP A 513 -17.58 8.07 51.26
C ASP A 513 -16.99 7.68 49.90
N PRO A 514 -17.76 7.82 48.79
CA PRO A 514 -17.31 7.39 47.48
C PRO A 514 -16.41 8.46 46.85
N TRP A 515 -15.19 8.07 46.47
CA TRP A 515 -14.30 8.94 45.70
C TRP A 515 -14.03 8.31 44.34
N PHE A 516 -13.85 9.14 43.33
CA PHE A 516 -13.32 8.68 42.06
C PHE A 516 -11.80 8.53 42.16
N SER A 517 -11.23 7.49 41.55
CA SER A 517 -9.78 7.34 41.40
C SER A 517 -9.24 8.29 40.33
N SER A 518 -8.05 8.82 40.56
CA SER A 518 -7.18 9.31 39.49
C SER A 518 -6.74 8.08 38.72
N ALA A 519 -7.05 8.00 37.43
CA ALA A 519 -6.38 7.02 36.60
C ALA A 519 -4.93 7.50 36.46
N SER A 520 -3.98 7.00 37.25
CA SER A 520 -2.55 7.35 37.08
C SER A 520 -1.95 6.58 35.90
N GLY A 521 -2.68 6.53 34.80
CA GLY A 521 -2.40 5.64 33.69
C GLY A 521 -3.67 5.18 32.98
N GLY A 522 -4.63 6.08 32.75
CA GLY A 522 -5.80 5.76 31.91
C GLY A 522 -5.35 5.37 30.51
N VAL A 523 -5.19 4.07 30.27
CA VAL A 523 -4.76 3.53 28.98
C VAL A 523 -5.84 3.78 27.95
N ILE A 524 -5.47 4.52 26.92
CA ILE A 524 -6.15 4.62 25.64
C ILE A 524 -5.61 3.53 24.73
N GLY A 525 -6.50 2.75 24.12
CA GLY A 525 -6.25 2.08 22.85
C GLY A 525 -6.73 2.98 21.71
N THR A 526 -5.86 3.86 21.23
CA THR A 526 -6.04 4.52 19.93
C THR A 526 -4.99 3.91 19.01
N PHE A 527 -5.42 3.50 17.82
CA PHE A 527 -4.51 3.44 16.68
C PHE A 527 -4.13 4.85 16.28
#